data_AF-A0A972U577-F1
#
_entry.id   AF-A0A972U577-F1
#
_cell.length_a   1.000
_cell.length_b   1.000
_cell.length_c   1.000
_cell.angle_alpha   90.00
_cell.angle_beta   90.00
_cell.angle_gamma   90.00
#
_symmetry.space_group_name_H-M   'P 1'
#
loop_
_entity.id
_entity.type
_entity.pdbx_description
1 polymer ?
#
loop_
_entity_poly.entity_id
_entity_poly.type
_entity_poly.pdbx_seq_one_letter_code
_entity_poly.pdbx_strand_id
1 'polypeptide(L)'
;MSVMEMEPSTSMAAAVGLLLFLMVIAYLAAARWLQQRSAWLTPLVEVDAVYILAGAPPRGERLDAVIAWARQYDCRPATILIPQDPTAGLYPNKAGKPVTPAQWQTEQLQESLTSRRPHPSDLRFLTSDFLPPPPRPHSRFADIIVVPGYYHGTDGEMQALAAFLDPNPSFRRVALVTSRSHIRRALQRARTHIASPRILGVIPARNTLRDYSPQRVIPEYLQLLRDILGLTHAPFLHRGWRAC
;
A
#
# COMPACT_ATOMS: atom_id res chain seq x y z
N MET A 1 -41.50 2.46 48.45
CA MET A 1 -40.60 3.05 47.42
C MET A 1 -40.72 2.18 46.17
N SER A 2 -41.59 2.56 45.24
CA SER A 2 -41.67 1.86 43.95
C SER A 2 -40.56 2.39 43.06
N VAL A 3 -39.66 1.50 42.67
CA VAL A 3 -38.67 1.75 41.62
C VAL A 3 -39.45 1.82 40.31
N MET A 4 -39.50 3.01 39.71
CA MET A 4 -40.12 3.23 38.42
C MET A 4 -39.18 2.63 37.37
N GLU A 5 -39.48 1.41 36.91
CA GLU A 5 -38.77 0.80 35.78
C GLU A 5 -39.11 1.63 34.52
N MET A 6 -38.13 2.42 34.06
CA MET A 6 -38.22 3.06 32.75
C MET A 6 -38.08 1.98 31.68
N GLU A 7 -39.20 1.63 31.04
CA GLU A 7 -39.14 0.85 29.82
C GLU A 7 -38.33 1.62 28.77
N PRO A 8 -37.34 0.99 28.12
CA PRO A 8 -36.58 1.63 27.06
C PRO A 8 -37.55 2.03 25.95
N SER A 9 -37.60 3.33 25.66
CA SER A 9 -38.50 3.88 24.66
C SER A 9 -38.27 3.20 23.31
N THR A 10 -39.36 2.84 22.63
CA THR A 10 -39.36 2.24 21.29
C THR A 10 -38.53 3.02 20.26
N SER A 11 -38.33 4.33 20.49
CA SER A 11 -37.45 5.18 19.70
C SER A 11 -35.96 4.84 19.82
N MET A 12 -35.47 4.40 20.99
CA MET A 12 -34.09 3.96 21.15
C MET A 12 -33.81 2.67 20.37
N ALA A 13 -34.73 1.70 20.42
CA ALA A 13 -34.59 0.45 19.67
C ALA A 13 -34.54 0.69 18.16
N ALA A 14 -35.40 1.58 17.64
CA ALA A 14 -35.41 1.97 16.24
C ALA A 14 -34.12 2.69 15.81
N ALA A 15 -33.60 3.60 16.65
CA ALA A 15 -32.36 4.32 16.39
C ALA A 15 -31.14 3.37 16.35
N VAL A 16 -31.05 2.43 17.30
CA VAL A 16 -30.00 1.41 17.32
C VAL A 16 -30.11 0.51 16.09
N GLY A 17 -31.32 0.08 15.72
CA GLY A 17 -31.56 -0.72 14.52
C GLY A 17 -31.10 -0.03 13.23
N LEU A 18 -31.46 1.25 13.06
CA LEU A 18 -31.04 2.04 11.90
C LEU A 18 -29.52 2.22 11.84
N LEU A 19 -28.87 2.49 12.98
CA LEU A 19 -27.41 2.67 13.04
C LEU A 19 -26.67 1.37 12.68
N LEU A 20 -27.11 0.23 13.20
CA LEU A 20 -26.56 -1.08 12.84
C LEU A 20 -26.75 -1.39 11.34
N PHE A 21 -27.93 -1.09 10.80
CA PHE A 21 -28.20 -1.28 9.38
C PHE A 21 -27.28 -0.44 8.48
N LEU A 22 -27.09 0.84 8.82
CA LEU A 22 -26.16 1.72 8.10
C LEU A 22 -24.71 1.24 8.22
N MET A 23 -24.29 0.73 9.38
CA MET A 23 -22.97 0.12 9.55
C MET A 23 -22.77 -1.11 8.66
N VAL A 24 -23.78 -1.98 8.54
CA VAL A 24 -23.73 -3.16 7.67
C VAL A 24 -23.62 -2.74 6.20
N ILE A 25 -24.41 -1.76 5.75
CA ILE A 25 -24.31 -1.23 4.38
C ILE A 25 -22.91 -0.65 4.13
N ALA A 26 -22.39 0.16 5.04
CA ALA A 26 -21.06 0.74 4.92
C ALA A 26 -19.97 -0.34 4.87
N TYR A 27 -20.08 -1.39 5.69
CA TYR A 27 -19.16 -2.52 5.68
C TYR A 27 -19.21 -3.30 4.36
N LEU A 28 -20.41 -3.62 3.86
CA LEU A 28 -20.58 -4.35 2.60
C LEU A 28 -20.09 -3.54 1.40
N ALA A 29 -20.34 -2.22 1.40
CA ALA A 29 -19.80 -1.31 0.38
C ALA A 29 -18.27 -1.28 0.42
N ALA A 30 -17.67 -1.18 1.61
CA ALA A 30 -16.22 -1.22 1.79
C ALA A 30 -15.61 -2.57 1.36
N ALA A 31 -16.26 -3.69 1.70
CA ALA A 31 -15.81 -5.02 1.32
C ALA A 31 -15.86 -5.23 -0.20
N ARG A 32 -16.97 -4.87 -0.86
CA ARG A 32 -17.09 -4.89 -2.33
C ARG A 32 -16.08 -3.98 -3.00
N TRP A 33 -15.87 -2.80 -2.45
CA TRP A 33 -14.87 -1.84 -2.95
C TRP A 33 -13.45 -2.42 -2.88
N LEU A 34 -13.09 -3.09 -1.79
CA LEU A 34 -11.81 -3.79 -1.66
C LEU A 34 -11.69 -4.99 -2.61
N GLN A 35 -12.77 -5.73 -2.85
CA GLN A 35 -12.81 -6.85 -3.80
C GLN A 35 -12.67 -6.38 -5.26
N GLN A 36 -13.26 -5.24 -5.63
CA GLN A 36 -13.02 -4.65 -6.95
C GLN A 36 -11.57 -4.21 -7.13
N ARG A 37 -10.88 -3.81 -6.06
CA ARG A 37 -9.45 -3.47 -6.12
C ARG A 37 -8.55 -4.68 -6.37
N SER A 38 -8.94 -5.89 -5.98
CA SER A 38 -8.19 -7.09 -6.36
C SER A 38 -8.28 -7.40 -7.85
N ALA A 39 -9.32 -6.92 -8.54
CA ALA A 39 -9.42 -7.05 -10.01
C ALA A 39 -8.46 -6.08 -10.76
N TRP A 40 -7.88 -5.10 -10.08
CA TRP A 40 -6.83 -4.23 -10.66
C TRP A 40 -5.43 -4.82 -10.56
N LEU A 41 -5.31 -6.02 -9.99
CA LEU A 41 -4.05 -6.74 -9.88
C LEU A 41 -3.84 -7.52 -11.17
N THR A 42 -3.11 -6.93 -12.11
CA THR A 42 -2.56 -7.67 -13.25
C THR A 42 -1.62 -8.75 -12.71
N PRO A 43 -1.66 -10.01 -13.19
CA PRO A 43 -0.67 -11.00 -12.82
C PRO A 43 0.73 -10.51 -13.23
N LEU A 44 1.56 -10.19 -12.24
CA LEU A 44 2.89 -9.60 -12.40
C LEU A 44 3.96 -10.69 -12.53
N VAL A 45 3.89 -11.46 -13.62
CA VAL A 45 4.81 -12.60 -13.85
C VAL A 45 6.16 -12.15 -14.42
N GLU A 46 6.19 -11.03 -15.15
CA GLU A 46 7.43 -10.52 -15.76
C GLU A 46 7.58 -9.01 -15.52
N VAL A 47 8.32 -8.67 -14.46
CA VAL A 47 8.70 -7.29 -14.13
C VAL A 47 10.22 -7.17 -14.13
N ASP A 48 10.73 -6.07 -14.68
CA ASP A 48 12.17 -5.77 -14.67
C ASP A 48 12.57 -5.14 -13.34
N ALA A 49 11.64 -4.41 -12.70
CA ALA A 49 11.85 -3.82 -11.40
C ALA A 49 10.58 -3.73 -10.55
N VAL A 50 10.77 -3.69 -9.23
CA VAL A 50 9.74 -3.49 -8.22
C VAL A 50 10.06 -2.25 -7.42
N TYR A 51 9.20 -1.24 -7.46
CA TYR A 51 9.37 0.02 -6.73
C TYR A 51 8.52 0.07 -5.47
N ILE A 52 9.15 0.22 -4.31
CA ILE A 52 8.46 0.26 -3.01
C ILE A 52 8.07 1.70 -2.68
N LEU A 53 6.79 2.05 -2.60
CA LEU A 53 6.44 3.44 -2.28
C LEU A 53 6.86 3.83 -0.86
N ALA A 54 7.36 5.06 -0.68
CA ALA A 54 7.93 5.66 0.52
C ALA A 54 6.91 5.99 1.62
N GLY A 55 5.61 6.03 1.28
CA GLY A 55 4.51 6.57 2.11
C GLY A 55 4.49 6.17 3.59
N ALA A 56 3.65 6.86 4.39
CA ALA A 56 3.57 6.72 5.86
C ALA A 56 3.59 5.25 6.36
N PRO A 57 4.17 4.99 7.55
CA PRO A 57 4.33 3.64 8.09
C PRO A 57 2.96 2.95 8.18
N PRO A 58 2.88 1.65 7.84
CA PRO A 58 3.90 0.61 8.13
C PRO A 58 4.69 0.17 6.89
N ARG A 59 5.95 0.63 6.79
CA ARG A 59 6.85 0.26 5.69
C ARG A 59 7.15 -1.24 5.65
N GLY A 60 7.14 -1.91 6.81
CA GLY A 60 7.30 -3.37 6.91
C GLY A 60 6.29 -4.15 6.07
N GLU A 61 5.02 -3.72 6.02
CA GLU A 61 3.99 -4.46 5.26
C GLU A 61 4.21 -4.43 3.74
N ARG A 62 4.85 -3.37 3.22
CA ARG A 62 5.24 -3.29 1.80
C ARG A 62 6.44 -4.20 1.53
N LEU A 63 7.42 -4.23 2.44
CA LEU A 63 8.54 -5.17 2.34
C LEU A 63 8.04 -6.62 2.38
N ASP A 64 7.15 -6.97 3.31
CA ASP A 64 6.54 -8.29 3.42
C ASP A 64 5.83 -8.69 2.12
N ALA A 65 5.14 -7.75 1.48
CA ALA A 65 4.48 -7.99 0.20
C ALA A 65 5.47 -8.22 -0.95
N VAL A 66 6.59 -7.50 -1.00
CA VAL A 66 7.67 -7.77 -1.96
C VAL A 66 8.25 -9.17 -1.73
N ILE A 67 8.52 -9.53 -0.48
CA ILE A 67 9.07 -10.85 -0.11
C ILE A 67 8.09 -11.97 -0.48
N ALA A 68 6.81 -11.81 -0.16
CA ALA A 68 5.77 -12.77 -0.50
C ALA A 68 5.60 -12.93 -2.01
N TRP A 69 5.53 -11.81 -2.74
CA TRP A 69 5.48 -11.80 -4.20
C TRP A 69 6.69 -12.53 -4.80
N ALA A 70 7.90 -12.20 -4.36
CA ALA A 70 9.10 -12.79 -4.92
C ALA A 70 9.24 -14.30 -4.63
N ARG A 71 8.78 -14.76 -3.46
CA ARG A 71 8.71 -16.19 -3.12
C ARG A 71 7.68 -16.93 -3.98
N GLN A 72 6.54 -16.30 -4.29
CA GLN A 72 5.45 -16.92 -5.04
C GLN A 72 5.80 -17.16 -6.50
N TYR A 73 6.45 -16.20 -7.15
CA TYR A 73 6.69 -16.23 -8.60
C TYR A 73 8.10 -16.71 -8.96
N ASP A 74 8.85 -17.27 -7.99
CA ASP A 74 10.22 -17.78 -8.15
C ASP A 74 11.09 -16.81 -8.95
N CYS A 75 10.92 -15.52 -8.63
CA CYS A 75 11.21 -14.45 -9.56
C CYS A 75 12.67 -14.47 -9.95
N ARG A 76 12.90 -14.74 -11.24
CA ARG A 76 14.05 -14.27 -12.00
C ARG A 76 14.32 -12.80 -11.65
N PRO A 77 15.58 -12.36 -11.65
CA PRO A 77 15.99 -11.20 -10.89
C PRO A 77 15.25 -9.92 -11.33
N ALA A 78 14.28 -9.50 -10.52
CA ALA A 78 13.74 -8.14 -10.58
C ALA A 78 14.60 -7.25 -9.68
N THR A 79 14.99 -6.09 -10.19
CA THR A 79 15.68 -5.08 -9.38
C THR A 79 14.69 -4.45 -8.41
N ILE A 80 15.06 -4.34 -7.13
CA ILE A 80 14.21 -3.68 -6.14
C ILE A 80 14.64 -2.21 -6.04
N LEU A 81 13.71 -1.32 -6.36
CA LEU A 81 13.89 0.12 -6.31
C LEU A 81 13.32 0.66 -5.01
N ILE A 82 14.19 1.28 -4.19
CA ILE A 82 13.84 1.82 -2.88
C ILE A 82 13.95 3.34 -2.91
N PRO A 83 12.88 4.08 -2.61
CA PRO A 83 12.92 5.53 -2.56
C PRO A 83 13.74 6.04 -1.38
N GLN A 84 14.54 7.06 -1.63
CA GLN A 84 15.29 7.80 -0.62
C GLN A 84 14.89 9.27 -0.65
N ASP A 85 14.11 9.63 0.37
CA ASP A 85 13.76 11.02 0.67
C ASP A 85 14.83 11.61 1.60
N PRO A 86 15.57 12.64 1.20
CA PRO A 86 16.53 13.31 2.07
C PRO A 86 15.83 14.08 3.21
N THR A 87 14.53 14.37 3.10
CA THR A 87 13.77 15.09 4.14
C THR A 87 13.15 14.16 5.20
N ALA A 88 13.15 12.85 4.94
CA ALA A 88 12.60 11.89 5.89
C ALA A 88 13.54 11.70 7.09
N GLY A 89 12.94 11.58 8.28
CA GLY A 89 13.66 11.30 9.51
C GLY A 89 14.45 10.00 9.46
N LEU A 90 15.49 9.93 10.30
CA LEU A 90 16.36 8.76 10.42
C LEU A 90 15.67 7.65 11.23
N TYR A 91 16.06 6.41 10.94
CA TYR A 91 15.56 5.20 11.60
C TYR A 91 16.70 4.54 12.38
N PRO A 92 16.45 3.97 13.56
CA PRO A 92 17.45 3.16 14.23
C PRO A 92 17.61 1.82 13.48
N ASN A 93 18.85 1.45 13.16
CA ASN A 93 19.15 0.09 12.73
C ASN A 93 19.28 -0.87 13.93
N LYS A 94 19.64 -2.13 13.69
CA LYS A 94 19.83 -3.15 14.74
C LYS A 94 20.88 -2.77 15.79
N ALA A 95 21.89 -1.99 15.39
CA ALA A 95 22.92 -1.49 16.30
C ALA A 95 22.50 -0.18 17.00
N GLY A 96 21.24 0.26 16.85
CA GLY A 96 20.73 1.52 17.37
C GLY A 96 21.27 2.76 16.66
N LYS A 97 22.04 2.60 15.58
CA LYS A 97 22.59 3.73 14.82
C LYS A 97 21.52 4.34 13.91
N PRO A 98 21.47 5.67 13.79
CA PRO A 98 20.54 6.32 12.88
C PRO A 98 20.98 6.08 11.44
N VAL A 99 20.07 5.55 10.61
CA VAL A 99 20.24 5.27 9.19
C VAL A 99 19.11 5.89 8.39
N THR A 100 19.31 6.09 7.09
CA THR A 100 18.25 6.61 6.23
C THR A 100 17.11 5.60 6.06
N PRO A 101 15.91 6.03 5.68
CA PRO A 101 14.83 5.13 5.28
C PRO A 101 15.22 4.06 4.28
N ALA A 102 15.96 4.41 3.22
CA ALA A 102 16.33 3.44 2.20
C ALA A 102 17.36 2.44 2.72
N GLN A 103 18.32 2.89 3.54
CA GLN A 103 19.29 2.00 4.21
C GLN A 103 18.58 1.00 5.12
N TRP A 104 17.66 1.49 5.97
CA TRP A 104 16.87 0.63 6.84
C TRP A 104 16.07 -0.42 6.05
N GLN A 105 15.38 -0.01 4.98
CA GLN A 105 14.62 -0.95 4.14
C GLN A 105 15.53 -1.96 3.43
N THR A 106 16.70 -1.52 2.95
CA THR A 106 17.69 -2.39 2.33
C THR A 106 18.17 -3.46 3.30
N GLU A 107 18.51 -3.07 4.54
CA GLU A 107 18.94 -4.01 5.60
C GLU A 107 17.84 -5.04 5.91
N GLN A 108 16.61 -4.59 6.11
CA GLN A 108 15.46 -5.46 6.42
C GLN A 108 15.15 -6.45 5.29
N LEU A 109 15.22 -5.97 4.04
CA LEU A 109 14.97 -6.78 2.86
C LEU A 109 16.08 -7.82 2.66
N GLN A 110 17.34 -7.42 2.76
CA GLN A 110 18.48 -8.35 2.67
C GLN A 110 18.41 -9.44 3.75
N GLU A 111 18.10 -9.06 5.00
CA GLU A 111 17.90 -10.02 6.09
C GLU A 111 16.77 -11.00 5.78
N SER A 112 15.60 -10.50 5.40
CA SER A 112 14.41 -11.33 5.18
C SER A 112 14.59 -12.31 4.03
N LEU A 113 15.28 -11.87 2.97
CA LEU A 113 15.57 -12.67 1.78
C LEU A 113 16.68 -13.71 2.02
N THR A 114 17.64 -13.41 2.89
CA THR A 114 18.71 -14.35 3.27
C THR A 114 18.27 -15.36 4.33
N SER A 115 17.25 -15.03 5.13
CA SER A 115 16.66 -15.94 6.11
C SER A 115 16.01 -17.14 5.41
N ARG A 116 16.67 -18.31 5.47
CA ARG A 116 16.27 -19.55 4.77
C ARG A 116 14.94 -20.15 5.23
N ARG A 117 14.31 -19.62 6.29
CA ARG A 117 13.06 -20.16 6.82
C ARG A 117 11.93 -19.17 6.58
N PRO A 118 10.90 -19.51 5.78
CA PRO A 118 9.68 -18.73 5.80
C PRO A 118 9.16 -18.70 7.24
N HIS A 119 8.85 -17.51 7.75
CA HIS A 119 8.25 -17.42 9.06
C HIS A 119 6.87 -18.11 8.98
N PRO A 120 6.42 -18.89 9.98
CA PRO A 120 5.14 -19.63 9.90
C PRO A 120 3.91 -18.74 9.64
N SER A 121 3.99 -17.44 9.95
CA SER A 121 2.98 -16.43 9.62
C SER A 121 2.90 -16.08 8.13
N ASP A 122 3.91 -16.43 7.34
CA ASP A 122 3.99 -16.12 5.91
C ASP A 122 3.19 -17.11 5.08
N LEU A 123 3.02 -18.35 5.58
CA LEU A 123 2.39 -19.47 4.87
C LEU A 123 0.89 -19.62 5.11
N ARG A 124 0.35 -19.06 6.20
CA ARG A 124 -1.07 -19.27 6.58
C ARG A 124 -2.10 -18.52 5.74
N PHE A 125 -1.66 -17.62 4.84
CA PHE A 125 -2.56 -16.69 4.16
C PHE A 125 -2.47 -16.72 2.63
N LEU A 126 -1.70 -17.65 2.08
CA LEU A 126 -1.90 -18.11 0.71
C LEU A 126 -3.16 -18.98 0.72
N THR A 127 -4.33 -18.36 0.71
CA THR A 127 -5.60 -19.09 0.66
C THR A 127 -5.61 -19.96 -0.60
N SER A 128 -5.87 -21.23 -0.35
CA SER A 128 -5.67 -22.46 -1.13
C SER A 128 -6.25 -22.57 -2.55
N ASP A 129 -6.87 -21.54 -3.11
CA ASP A 129 -7.77 -21.78 -4.24
C ASP A 129 -7.16 -21.47 -5.62
N PHE A 130 -5.91 -20.98 -5.69
CA PHE A 130 -5.31 -20.53 -6.95
C PHE A 130 -3.82 -20.84 -7.15
N LEU A 131 -3.17 -21.64 -6.32
CA LEU A 131 -1.71 -21.74 -6.38
C LEU A 131 -1.20 -23.17 -6.68
N PRO A 132 -0.51 -23.38 -7.81
CA PRO A 132 0.30 -24.58 -8.00
C PRO A 132 1.43 -24.63 -6.95
N PRO A 133 2.00 -25.81 -6.67
CA PRO A 133 3.05 -25.97 -5.67
C PRO A 133 4.26 -25.06 -5.97
N PRO A 134 4.91 -24.49 -4.94
CA PRO A 134 6.03 -23.58 -5.14
C PRO A 134 7.19 -24.32 -5.84
N PRO A 135 7.74 -23.78 -6.93
CA PRO A 135 8.98 -24.29 -7.51
C PRO A 135 10.17 -24.07 -6.57
N ARG A 136 11.28 -24.78 -6.82
CA ARG A 136 12.47 -24.79 -5.96
C ARG A 136 13.18 -23.41 -6.03
N PRO A 137 13.66 -22.86 -4.90
CA PRO A 137 14.15 -21.49 -4.84
C PRO A 137 15.45 -21.31 -5.64
N HIS A 138 15.41 -20.48 -6.68
CA HIS A 138 16.62 -19.91 -7.26
C HIS A 138 17.05 -18.68 -6.45
N SER A 139 18.17 -18.81 -5.75
CA SER A 139 18.76 -17.75 -4.94
C SER A 139 19.41 -16.68 -5.83
N ARG A 140 18.74 -15.56 -6.10
CA ARG A 140 19.32 -14.20 -6.22
C ARG A 140 18.28 -13.22 -6.76
N PHE A 141 17.87 -12.28 -5.93
CA PHE A 141 17.51 -10.96 -6.42
C PHE A 141 18.79 -10.35 -7.00
N ALA A 142 18.75 -9.76 -8.20
CA ALA A 142 19.98 -9.26 -8.82
C ALA A 142 20.51 -8.04 -8.07
N ASP A 143 19.69 -7.03 -7.80
CA ASP A 143 20.15 -5.75 -7.28
C ASP A 143 19.08 -5.01 -6.46
N ILE A 144 19.52 -4.28 -5.44
CA ILE A 144 18.71 -3.26 -4.75
C ILE A 144 19.29 -1.89 -5.14
N ILE A 145 18.47 -1.02 -5.72
CA ILE A 145 18.87 0.32 -6.12
C ILE A 145 18.08 1.35 -5.32
N VAL A 146 18.79 2.33 -4.79
CA VAL A 146 18.18 3.47 -4.12
C VAL A 146 17.84 4.53 -5.16
N VAL A 147 16.56 4.90 -5.23
CA VAL A 147 16.05 5.95 -6.11
C VAL A 147 16.05 7.26 -5.31
N PRO A 148 16.91 8.24 -5.62
CA PRO A 148 16.90 9.52 -4.91
C PRO A 148 15.71 10.38 -5.34
N GLY A 149 15.15 11.16 -4.42
CA GLY A 149 14.18 12.19 -4.78
C GLY A 149 13.56 12.89 -3.57
N TYR A 150 12.98 14.07 -3.81
CA TYR A 150 12.21 14.79 -2.81
C TYR A 150 10.73 14.44 -2.96
N TYR A 151 10.11 13.86 -1.92
CA TYR A 151 8.75 13.34 -2.04
C TYR A 151 7.74 14.21 -1.28
N HIS A 152 7.21 15.23 -1.94
CA HIS A 152 6.04 15.97 -1.46
C HIS A 152 4.74 15.20 -1.73
N GLY A 153 4.62 14.02 -1.12
CA GLY A 153 3.53 13.07 -1.34
C GLY A 153 3.69 12.24 -2.60
N THR A 154 2.64 11.50 -2.96
CA THR A 154 2.66 10.51 -4.06
C THR A 154 2.98 11.12 -5.42
N ASP A 155 2.64 12.39 -5.65
CA ASP A 155 2.90 13.05 -6.94
C ASP A 155 4.40 13.29 -7.15
N GLY A 156 5.06 13.95 -6.19
CA GLY A 156 6.52 14.16 -6.23
C GLY A 156 7.31 12.84 -6.21
N GLU A 157 6.78 11.82 -5.54
CA GLU A 157 7.33 10.47 -5.57
C GLU A 157 7.30 9.84 -6.97
N MET A 158 6.17 9.93 -7.68
CA MET A 158 6.07 9.42 -9.06
C MET A 158 6.89 10.24 -10.05
N GLN A 159 7.02 11.56 -9.83
CA GLN A 159 7.89 12.43 -10.63
C GLN A 159 9.36 12.04 -10.46
N ALA A 160 9.81 11.81 -9.23
CA ALA A 160 11.18 11.36 -8.96
C ALA A 160 11.45 9.97 -9.54
N LEU A 161 10.47 9.06 -9.45
CA LEU A 161 10.56 7.76 -10.12
C LEU A 161 10.65 7.91 -11.63
N ALA A 162 9.85 8.77 -12.26
CA ALA A 162 9.93 9.03 -13.70
C ALA A 162 11.32 9.54 -14.10
N ALA A 163 11.85 10.54 -13.39
CA ALA A 163 13.19 11.09 -13.62
C ALA A 163 14.30 10.04 -13.45
N PHE A 164 14.11 9.04 -12.59
CA PHE A 164 15.01 7.90 -12.46
C PHE A 164 14.86 6.91 -13.62
N LEU A 165 13.63 6.60 -14.05
CA LEU A 165 13.37 5.61 -15.11
C LEU A 165 13.73 6.11 -16.51
N ASP A 166 13.59 7.41 -16.78
CA ASP A 166 13.85 8.01 -18.10
C ASP A 166 15.27 7.70 -18.64
N PRO A 167 16.36 7.94 -17.88
CA PRO A 167 17.70 7.58 -18.31
C PRO A 167 18.01 6.07 -18.22
N ASN A 168 17.12 5.25 -17.65
CA ASN A 168 17.35 3.82 -17.40
C ASN A 168 16.37 2.94 -18.21
N PRO A 169 16.56 2.80 -19.54
CA PRO A 169 15.63 2.08 -20.42
C PRO A 169 15.61 0.56 -20.21
N SER A 170 16.48 0.02 -19.35
CA SER A 170 16.45 -1.38 -18.90
C SER A 170 15.21 -1.69 -18.06
N PHE A 171 14.64 -0.70 -17.36
CA PHE A 171 13.44 -0.86 -16.55
C PHE A 171 12.18 -0.58 -17.38
N ARG A 172 11.85 -1.50 -18.31
CA ARG A 172 10.69 -1.36 -19.19
C ARG A 172 9.38 -1.71 -18.49
N ARG A 173 9.43 -2.54 -17.46
CA ARG A 173 8.28 -3.11 -16.77
C ARG A 173 8.46 -2.97 -15.27
N VAL A 174 7.81 -1.96 -14.69
CA VAL A 174 7.91 -1.64 -13.28
C VAL A 174 6.59 -1.95 -12.58
N ALA A 175 6.66 -2.69 -11.47
CA ALA A 175 5.55 -2.85 -10.55
C ALA A 175 5.69 -1.91 -9.35
N LEU A 176 4.58 -1.30 -8.94
CA LEU A 176 4.54 -0.44 -7.76
C LEU A 176 4.10 -1.24 -6.54
N VAL A 177 4.76 -1.11 -5.39
CA VAL A 177 4.32 -1.72 -4.13
C VAL A 177 3.74 -0.65 -3.23
N THR A 178 2.45 -0.76 -2.90
CA THR A 178 1.77 0.23 -2.06
C THR A 178 0.66 -0.41 -1.24
N SER A 179 0.13 0.32 -0.24
CA SER A 179 -1.01 -0.16 0.53
C SER A 179 -2.27 -0.22 -0.34
N ARG A 180 -3.20 -1.12 -0.01
CA ARG A 180 -4.44 -1.29 -0.78
C ARG A 180 -5.24 0.01 -0.93
N SER A 181 -5.26 0.83 0.12
CA SER A 181 -5.86 2.16 0.14
C SER A 181 -5.32 3.09 -0.95
N HIS A 182 -4.02 3.03 -1.23
CA HIS A 182 -3.32 3.96 -2.10
C HIS A 182 -3.18 3.48 -3.56
N ILE A 183 -3.58 2.26 -3.91
CA ILE A 183 -3.42 1.68 -5.27
C ILE A 183 -3.93 2.63 -6.35
N ARG A 184 -5.16 3.14 -6.23
CA ARG A 184 -5.77 4.05 -7.22
C ARG A 184 -4.95 5.32 -7.38
N ARG A 185 -4.57 5.93 -6.25
CA ARG A 185 -3.82 7.19 -6.22
C ARG A 185 -2.44 6.98 -6.84
N ALA A 186 -1.75 5.91 -6.47
CA ALA A 186 -0.44 5.56 -7.01
C ALA A 186 -0.51 5.34 -8.53
N LEU A 187 -1.44 4.53 -9.02
CA LEU A 187 -1.61 4.28 -10.45
C LEU A 187 -1.99 5.53 -11.25
N GLN A 188 -2.91 6.34 -10.74
CA GLN A 188 -3.31 7.57 -11.42
C GLN A 188 -2.13 8.53 -11.55
N ARG A 189 -1.35 8.71 -10.48
CA ARG A 189 -0.19 9.59 -10.46
C ARG A 189 0.95 9.04 -11.31
N ALA A 190 1.17 7.73 -11.26
CA ALA A 190 2.16 7.06 -12.10
C ALA A 190 1.85 7.28 -13.59
N ARG A 191 0.58 7.19 -14.00
CA ARG A 191 0.15 7.46 -15.39
C ARG A 191 0.36 8.91 -15.83
N THR A 192 0.39 9.86 -14.89
CA THR A 192 0.66 11.27 -15.18
C THR A 192 2.13 11.52 -15.49
N HIS A 193 3.05 10.85 -14.77
CA HIS A 193 4.49 11.15 -14.84
C HIS A 193 5.29 10.11 -15.63
N ILE A 194 4.83 8.86 -15.69
CA ILE A 194 5.58 7.74 -16.26
C ILE A 194 4.86 7.27 -17.52
N ALA A 195 5.58 7.29 -18.64
CA ALA A 195 5.05 6.88 -19.93
C ALA A 195 4.51 5.44 -19.89
N SER A 196 3.25 5.26 -20.31
CA SER A 196 2.71 3.93 -20.59
C SER A 196 3.44 3.34 -21.81
N PRO A 197 3.88 2.06 -21.79
CA PRO A 197 3.43 0.97 -20.92
C PRO A 197 4.35 0.62 -19.73
N ARG A 198 5.21 1.53 -19.27
CA ARG A 198 6.26 1.17 -18.28
C ARG A 198 5.73 0.66 -16.93
N ILE A 199 4.52 1.05 -16.55
CA ILE A 199 3.88 0.60 -15.30
C ILE A 199 2.91 -0.55 -15.61
N LEU A 200 3.27 -1.76 -15.20
CA LEU A 200 2.47 -2.97 -15.48
C LEU A 200 1.36 -3.23 -14.46
N GLY A 201 1.56 -2.82 -13.21
CA GLY A 201 0.60 -3.10 -12.15
C GLY A 201 1.12 -2.76 -10.76
N VAL A 202 0.41 -3.29 -9.76
CA VAL A 202 0.64 -2.97 -8.36
C VAL A 202 0.70 -4.24 -7.52
N ILE A 203 1.69 -4.33 -6.64
CA ILE A 203 1.80 -5.33 -5.59
C ILE A 203 1.17 -4.72 -4.33
N PRO A 204 0.03 -5.24 -3.85
CA PRO A 204 -0.62 -4.71 -2.67
C PRO A 204 0.12 -5.15 -1.42
N ALA A 205 0.42 -4.20 -0.52
CA ALA A 205 0.84 -4.51 0.84
C ALA A 205 -0.22 -5.35 1.57
N ARG A 206 0.21 -6.13 2.57
CA ARG A 206 -0.70 -6.94 3.41
C ARG A 206 -1.84 -6.08 3.96
N ASN A 207 -3.02 -6.70 4.08
CA ASN A 207 -4.10 -6.10 4.86
C ASN A 207 -3.81 -6.35 6.33
N THR A 208 -3.71 -5.29 7.12
CA THR A 208 -3.96 -5.44 8.54
C THR A 208 -5.46 -5.33 8.79
N LEU A 209 -5.97 -5.97 9.85
CA LEU A 209 -7.33 -5.72 10.32
C LEU A 209 -7.59 -4.22 10.56
N ARG A 210 -6.52 -3.43 10.81
CA ARG A 210 -6.56 -1.97 10.88
C ARG A 210 -6.97 -1.28 9.58
N ASP A 211 -6.72 -1.87 8.41
CA ASP A 211 -7.15 -1.30 7.13
C ASP A 211 -8.65 -1.43 6.90
N TYR A 212 -9.32 -2.30 7.65
CA TYR A 212 -10.77 -2.41 7.72
C TYR A 212 -11.39 -1.56 8.84
N SER A 213 -10.56 -0.85 9.62
CA SER A 213 -11.08 -0.04 10.71
C SER A 213 -11.95 1.09 10.14
N PRO A 214 -13.15 1.34 10.71
CA PRO A 214 -14.01 2.43 10.27
C PRO A 214 -13.27 3.78 10.25
N GLN A 215 -12.33 3.98 11.18
CA GLN A 215 -11.50 5.18 11.27
C GLN A 215 -10.59 5.42 10.06
N ARG A 216 -10.21 4.39 9.30
CA ARG A 216 -9.44 4.52 8.05
C ARG A 216 -10.34 4.51 6.81
N VAL A 217 -11.34 3.64 6.81
CA VAL A 217 -12.27 3.49 5.69
C VAL A 217 -13.10 4.75 5.50
N ILE A 218 -13.63 5.35 6.58
CA ILE A 218 -14.50 6.53 6.50
C ILE A 218 -13.77 7.74 5.88
N PRO A 219 -12.58 8.16 6.34
CA PRO A 219 -11.86 9.26 5.70
C PRO A 219 -11.50 9.00 4.24
N GLU A 220 -11.13 7.77 3.87
CA GLU A 220 -10.86 7.43 2.47
C GLU A 220 -12.12 7.46 1.62
N TYR A 221 -13.25 7.00 2.15
CA TYR A 221 -14.54 7.04 1.45
C TYR A 221 -15.02 8.48 1.28
N LEU A 222 -14.88 9.31 2.31
CA LEU A 222 -15.15 10.76 2.25
C LEU A 222 -14.22 11.45 1.26
N GLN A 223 -12.94 11.08 1.23
CA GLN A 223 -12.00 11.61 0.27
C GLN A 223 -12.36 11.19 -1.16
N LEU A 224 -12.77 9.94 -1.37
CA LEU A 224 -13.22 9.43 -2.66
C LEU A 224 -14.52 10.13 -3.12
N LEU A 225 -15.50 10.31 -2.23
CA LEU A 225 -16.71 11.10 -2.47
C LEU A 225 -16.36 12.53 -2.85
N ARG A 226 -15.47 13.18 -2.09
CA ARG A 226 -14.99 14.52 -2.38
C ARG A 226 -14.33 14.60 -3.76
N ASP A 227 -13.47 13.64 -4.09
CA ASP A 227 -12.77 13.60 -5.37
C ASP A 227 -13.74 13.30 -6.54
N ILE A 228 -14.76 12.46 -6.35
CA ILE A 228 -15.83 12.17 -7.34
C ILE A 228 -16.72 13.40 -7.58
N LEU A 229 -17.06 14.11 -6.51
CA LEU A 229 -17.88 15.32 -6.57
C LEU A 229 -17.10 16.55 -7.09
N GLY A 230 -15.83 16.39 -7.48
CA GLY A 230 -14.98 17.49 -7.95
C GLY A 230 -14.63 18.52 -6.87
N LEU A 231 -14.95 18.23 -5.60
CA LEU A 231 -14.72 19.11 -4.46
C LEU A 231 -13.23 19.23 -4.09
N THR A 232 -12.36 18.44 -4.72
CA THR A 232 -10.90 18.63 -4.69
C THR A 232 -10.44 19.97 -5.24
N HIS A 233 -11.25 20.60 -6.10
CA HIS A 233 -10.98 21.94 -6.64
C HIS A 233 -11.75 23.03 -5.90
N ALA A 234 -12.52 22.70 -4.85
CA ALA A 234 -13.17 23.68 -4.01
C ALA A 234 -12.09 24.38 -3.14
N PRO A 235 -11.87 25.70 -3.30
CA PRO A 235 -10.76 26.41 -2.68
C PRO A 235 -10.81 26.41 -1.14
N PHE A 236 -11.96 26.11 -0.53
CA PHE A 236 -12.21 26.21 0.91
C PHE A 236 -11.91 24.93 1.72
N LEU A 237 -11.60 23.81 1.07
CA LEU A 237 -11.41 22.50 1.73
C LEU A 237 -9.97 21.95 1.63
N HIS A 238 -9.03 22.75 1.13
CA HIS A 238 -7.63 22.35 1.08
C HIS A 238 -6.97 22.57 2.45
N ARG A 239 -6.23 21.57 2.94
CA ARG A 239 -5.43 21.61 4.20
C ARG A 239 -4.37 22.73 4.26
N GLY A 240 -4.30 23.60 3.26
CA GLY A 240 -3.38 24.72 3.15
C GLY A 240 -3.99 26.09 3.46
N TRP A 241 -5.26 26.18 3.86
CA TRP A 241 -5.83 27.47 4.27
C TRP A 241 -5.32 27.85 5.66
N ARG A 242 -4.08 28.33 5.71
CA ARG A 242 -3.63 29.23 6.77
C ARG A 242 -4.25 30.57 6.45
N ALA A 243 -5.16 31.02 7.30
CA ALA A 243 -5.67 32.38 7.27
C ALA A 243 -4.48 33.34 7.28
N CYS A 244 -4.42 34.22 6.27
CA CYS A 244 -3.79 35.52 6.44
C CYS A 244 -4.68 36.36 7.36
#